data_AF-A0A2U4CS25-F1
#
_entry.id   AF-A0A2U4CS25-F1
#
_cell.length_a   1.000
_cell.length_b   1.000
_cell.length_c   1.000
_cell.angle_alpha   90.00
_cell.angle_beta   90.00
_cell.angle_gamma   90.00
#
_symmetry.space_group_name_H-M   'P 1'
#
loop_
_entity.id
_entity.type
_entity.pdbx_description
1 polymer ?
#
loop_
_entity_poly.entity_id
_entity_poly.type
_entity_poly.pdbx_seq_one_letter_code
_entity_poly.pdbx_strand_id
1 'polypeptide(L)'
;MFIQAPAFGGPLKKRELHLCLTLWERGATRGGAGRRYSPKAPGRGGHVVRGPGDKERGWEHGAERRRWTSGVWRNQLLSHWSVCGLSCRRTGSEEYLWLDQIVIHVGALSLKESQELAQHAAKIGADGIAVIAPFFLQPWNKDVLINFLKEVAAAAPALPFYYYHIPALTGVKIRAEELLDGIQDKIPTFQGLKFSDTDLLDFGQCVDQNRQQQFAFLFGVDEQLLSALVMGATGAVGSTYNYLGKKTNQMLEAFERKDFSSALNHQFCIQRFINFVVKLGFGVSQTKAIMTLVSGIPMGPPRLPLQKASREFTDNAEAKLKSLDFLSFTDLKDGNLEACS
;
A
#
# COMPACT_ATOMS: atom_id res chain seq x y z
N MET A 1 6.96 40.09 -2.04
CA MET A 1 6.02 41.12 -1.60
C MET A 1 4.99 40.43 -0.73
N PHE A 2 4.91 40.87 0.52
CA PHE A 2 4.18 40.29 1.65
C PHE A 2 2.64 40.28 1.47
N ILE A 3 1.93 39.32 2.13
CA ILE A 3 0.92 39.53 3.20
C ILE A 3 -0.31 38.56 3.18
N GLN A 4 -0.58 38.04 4.40
CA GLN A 4 -1.84 37.62 5.05
C GLN A 4 -2.67 36.41 4.61
N ALA A 5 -2.82 35.50 5.57
CA ALA A 5 -4.05 34.74 5.83
C ALA A 5 -5.19 35.64 6.35
N PRO A 6 -6.45 35.23 6.15
CA PRO A 6 -7.47 35.44 7.16
C PRO A 6 -8.17 34.13 7.60
N ALA A 7 -8.70 34.21 8.81
CA ALA A 7 -9.34 33.19 9.60
C ALA A 7 -10.63 32.63 8.99
N PHE A 8 -10.95 31.36 9.27
CA PHE A 8 -12.35 30.89 9.32
C PHE A 8 -12.51 29.77 10.36
N GLY A 9 -13.32 30.06 11.38
CA GLY A 9 -14.04 29.05 12.14
C GLY A 9 -15.25 28.55 11.34
N GLY A 10 -15.56 27.27 11.47
CA GLY A 10 -16.73 26.61 10.88
C GLY A 10 -16.53 25.09 10.75
N PRO A 11 -17.56 24.26 10.90
CA PRO A 11 -17.43 22.81 11.12
C PRO A 11 -16.95 22.07 9.87
N LEU A 12 -16.09 21.06 10.08
CA LEU A 12 -15.63 20.07 9.10
C LEU A 12 -16.83 19.48 8.32
N LYS A 13 -16.98 19.85 7.05
CA LYS A 13 -18.01 19.29 6.18
C LYS A 13 -17.50 18.02 5.49
N LYS A 14 -18.28 16.94 5.66
CA LYS A 14 -18.31 15.60 5.04
C LYS A 14 -18.06 15.47 3.50
N ARG A 15 -17.50 16.44 2.79
CA ARG A 15 -17.54 16.50 1.31
C ARG A 15 -16.26 16.07 0.56
N GLU A 16 -15.11 15.87 1.20
CA GLU A 16 -13.86 15.66 0.44
C GLU A 16 -13.46 14.19 0.21
N LEU A 17 -14.04 13.22 0.94
CA LEU A 17 -13.92 11.79 0.60
C LEU A 17 -14.84 11.36 -0.56
N HIS A 18 -15.88 12.15 -0.86
CA HIS A 18 -16.84 11.84 -1.92
C HIS A 18 -16.32 12.19 -3.32
N LEU A 19 -15.40 13.15 -3.44
CA LEU A 19 -14.88 13.64 -4.72
C LEU A 19 -13.96 12.61 -5.41
N CYS A 20 -13.28 11.76 -4.64
CA CYS A 20 -12.32 10.81 -5.20
C CYS A 20 -12.96 9.51 -5.74
N LEU A 21 -14.19 9.19 -5.31
CA LEU A 21 -14.98 8.06 -5.82
C LEU A 21 -15.79 8.42 -7.08
N THR A 22 -16.23 9.68 -7.22
CA THR A 22 -17.12 10.12 -8.32
C THR A 22 -16.39 10.44 -9.64
N LEU A 23 -15.09 10.71 -9.63
CA LEU A 23 -14.35 11.07 -10.84
C LEU A 23 -14.06 9.88 -11.79
N TRP A 24 -14.23 8.64 -11.33
CA TRP A 24 -14.10 7.47 -12.21
C TRP A 24 -15.41 7.10 -12.93
N GLU A 25 -16.58 7.27 -12.29
CA GLU A 25 -17.87 6.90 -12.90
C GLU A 25 -18.30 7.81 -14.06
N ARG A 26 -17.80 9.06 -14.13
CA ARG A 26 -18.17 10.01 -15.20
C ARG A 26 -17.25 9.99 -16.42
N GLY A 27 -16.13 9.27 -16.40
CA GLY A 27 -15.16 9.25 -17.50
C GLY A 27 -15.56 8.40 -18.71
N ALA A 28 -16.62 7.59 -18.62
CA ALA A 28 -16.99 6.60 -19.63
C ALA A 28 -18.20 6.98 -20.51
N THR A 29 -18.60 8.26 -20.59
CA THR A 29 -19.57 8.72 -21.59
C THR A 29 -19.01 9.91 -22.39
N ARG A 30 -18.86 9.68 -23.69
CA ARG A 30 -18.24 10.56 -24.69
C ARG A 30 -19.00 11.89 -24.87
N GLY A 31 -18.29 12.91 -25.35
CA GLY A 31 -18.83 13.83 -26.35
C GLY A 31 -18.32 15.27 -26.34
N GLY A 32 -17.24 15.54 -27.08
CA GLY A 32 -17.00 16.74 -27.90
C GLY A 32 -17.21 18.16 -27.37
N ALA A 33 -16.14 18.97 -27.37
CA ALA A 33 -16.05 20.24 -28.11
C ALA A 33 -14.78 20.98 -27.63
N GLY A 34 -13.89 21.29 -28.57
CA GLY A 34 -12.57 21.86 -28.25
C GLY A 34 -12.57 23.34 -27.89
N ARG A 35 -11.40 23.82 -27.48
CA ARG A 35 -10.81 25.10 -27.89
C ARG A 35 -9.30 25.09 -27.62
N ARG A 36 -8.56 25.59 -28.60
CA ARG A 36 -7.10 25.78 -28.65
C ARG A 36 -6.69 26.91 -27.69
N TYR A 37 -5.49 26.81 -27.10
CA TYR A 37 -4.65 27.97 -26.81
C TYR A 37 -3.16 27.60 -26.91
N SER A 38 -2.41 28.45 -27.63
CA SER A 38 -0.97 28.36 -27.93
C SER A 38 -0.10 29.04 -26.84
N PRO A 39 1.21 28.76 -26.79
CA PRO A 39 2.09 29.08 -25.66
C PRO A 39 2.79 30.45 -25.77
N LYS A 40 3.27 30.99 -24.65
CA LYS A 40 4.31 32.03 -24.61
C LYS A 40 5.40 31.66 -23.59
N ALA A 41 6.64 31.84 -24.02
CA ALA A 41 7.90 31.56 -23.32
C ALA A 41 8.53 32.87 -22.75
N PRO A 42 9.80 32.94 -22.31
CA PRO A 42 10.17 33.06 -20.89
C PRO A 42 10.90 34.38 -20.53
N GLY A 43 10.98 34.70 -19.23
CA GLY A 43 11.75 35.83 -18.68
C GLY A 43 12.91 35.36 -17.80
N ARG A 44 14.08 35.99 -17.97
CA ARG A 44 15.40 35.64 -17.43
C ARG A 44 15.67 36.20 -16.02
N GLY A 45 16.62 35.55 -15.32
CA GLY A 45 17.78 36.23 -14.73
C GLY A 45 17.87 36.32 -13.21
N GLY A 46 18.96 35.78 -12.63
CA GLY A 46 19.38 36.09 -11.25
C GLY A 46 20.37 35.10 -10.64
N HIS A 47 21.67 35.28 -10.92
CA HIS A 47 22.80 34.63 -10.23
C HIS A 47 23.16 35.37 -8.93
N VAL A 48 23.51 34.65 -7.86
CA VAL A 48 24.50 35.10 -6.83
C VAL A 48 25.30 33.89 -6.32
N VAL A 49 26.59 34.12 -6.09
CA VAL A 49 27.68 33.18 -5.78
C VAL A 49 28.02 33.13 -4.27
N ARG A 50 28.70 32.03 -3.88
CA ARG A 50 29.13 31.49 -2.57
C ARG A 50 30.02 32.37 -1.65
N GLY A 51 30.12 31.95 -0.38
CA GLY A 51 31.29 32.15 0.52
C GLY A 51 31.22 31.31 1.82
N PRO A 52 32.35 30.95 2.49
CA PRO A 52 32.57 29.64 3.14
C PRO A 52 32.86 29.62 4.66
N GLY A 53 32.94 28.40 5.25
CA GLY A 53 33.57 28.05 6.55
C GLY A 53 32.57 27.64 7.65
N ASP A 54 32.85 26.78 8.64
CA ASP A 54 33.98 25.90 8.95
C ASP A 54 33.49 24.96 10.09
N LYS A 55 34.04 23.73 10.15
CA LYS A 55 34.21 22.84 11.33
C LYS A 55 33.04 22.17 12.09
N GLU A 56 33.11 20.83 12.03
CA GLU A 56 33.09 19.85 13.14
C GLU A 56 32.04 20.00 14.25
N ARG A 57 31.15 19.00 14.37
CA ARG A 57 30.58 18.60 15.67
C ARG A 57 30.13 17.14 15.67
N GLY A 58 30.42 16.49 16.79
CA GLY A 58 30.40 15.06 17.08
C GLY A 58 29.17 14.26 16.63
N TRP A 59 29.45 13.00 16.28
CA TRP A 59 28.47 11.95 16.08
C TRP A 59 28.00 11.41 17.44
N GLU A 60 26.96 12.00 18.01
CA GLU A 60 26.18 11.33 19.05
C GLU A 60 25.18 10.38 18.39
N HIS A 61 25.34 9.07 18.62
CA HIS A 61 24.37 8.06 18.20
C HIS A 61 23.12 8.17 19.08
N GLY A 62 22.22 9.07 18.71
CA GLY A 62 20.85 9.05 19.20
C GLY A 62 20.14 7.79 18.70
N ALA A 63 19.56 7.00 19.60
CA ALA A 63 18.69 5.89 19.25
C ALA A 63 17.42 6.44 18.57
N GLU A 64 17.50 6.60 17.26
CA GLU A 64 16.43 7.13 16.42
C GLU A 64 15.33 6.06 16.28
N ARG A 65 14.19 6.29 16.92
CA ARG A 65 13.05 5.38 16.89
C ARG A 65 12.52 5.25 15.46
N ARG A 66 12.50 4.02 14.93
CA ARG A 66 11.77 3.68 13.70
C ARG A 66 10.28 3.99 13.90
N ARG A 67 9.68 4.80 13.01
CA ARG A 67 8.24 5.10 13.01
C ARG A 67 7.58 4.36 11.84
N TRP A 68 6.52 3.63 12.13
CA TRP A 68 5.72 2.99 11.08
C TRP A 68 4.90 4.07 10.37
N THR A 69 5.14 4.24 9.07
CA THR A 69 4.41 5.10 8.15
C THR A 69 3.27 4.33 7.51
N SER A 70 2.18 5.03 7.22
CA SER A 70 0.99 4.45 6.60
C SER A 70 0.95 4.80 5.12
N GLY A 71 0.88 3.79 4.28
CA GLY A 71 0.75 3.95 2.83
C GLY A 71 -0.55 3.31 2.33
N VAL A 72 -0.94 3.62 1.11
CA VAL A 72 -2.08 3.00 0.43
C VAL A 72 -1.66 2.54 -0.96
N TRP A 73 -1.99 1.29 -1.27
CA TRP A 73 -1.82 0.68 -2.57
C TRP A 73 -3.18 0.59 -3.26
N ARG A 74 -3.41 1.41 -4.28
CA ARG A 74 -4.67 1.43 -5.03
C ARG A 74 -4.66 0.44 -6.19
N ASN A 75 -5.85 -0.01 -6.61
CA ASN A 75 -6.09 -0.84 -7.80
C ASN A 75 -5.40 -2.21 -7.79
N GLN A 76 -5.18 -2.81 -6.61
CA GLN A 76 -4.71 -4.19 -6.54
C GLN A 76 -5.81 -5.19 -6.93
N LEU A 77 -5.39 -6.41 -7.29
CA LEU A 77 -6.17 -7.60 -7.71
C LEU A 77 -7.63 -7.70 -7.21
N LEU A 78 -7.89 -7.25 -5.98
CA LEU A 78 -9.14 -7.48 -5.27
C LEU A 78 -9.97 -6.22 -5.07
N SER A 79 -9.66 -5.07 -5.69
CA SER A 79 -10.52 -3.91 -5.48
C SER A 79 -10.42 -2.78 -6.51
N HIS A 80 -11.57 -2.18 -6.81
CA HIS A 80 -11.66 -0.75 -7.11
C HIS A 80 -11.41 0.09 -5.83
N TRP A 81 -10.40 -0.27 -5.02
CA TRP A 81 -10.11 0.29 -3.69
C TRP A 81 -8.59 0.32 -3.44
N SER A 82 -8.29 1.01 -2.35
CA SER A 82 -7.06 1.10 -1.58
C SER A 82 -6.83 -0.11 -0.66
N VAL A 83 -5.63 -0.69 -0.69
CA VAL A 83 -5.08 -1.64 0.30
C VAL A 83 -4.08 -0.87 1.15
N CYS A 84 -4.22 -0.83 2.47
CA CYS A 84 -3.23 -0.13 3.30
C CYS A 84 -1.90 -0.91 3.31
N GLY A 85 -0.80 -0.18 3.27
CA GLY A 85 0.55 -0.67 3.52
C GLY A 85 1.08 -0.05 4.81
N LEU A 86 1.86 -0.81 5.56
CA LEU A 86 2.59 -0.34 6.73
C LEU A 86 4.07 -0.46 6.40
N SER A 87 4.82 0.63 6.46
CA SER A 87 6.24 0.63 6.11
C SER A 87 7.02 1.42 7.16
N CYS A 88 8.16 0.91 7.60
CA CYS A 88 9.02 1.65 8.52
C CYS A 88 9.75 2.79 7.79
N ARG A 89 9.61 4.04 8.25
CA ARG A 89 10.37 5.20 7.75
C ARG A 89 10.91 6.05 8.90
N ARG A 90 12.04 6.74 8.68
CA ARG A 90 12.58 7.77 9.59
C ARG A 90 12.04 9.13 9.20
N THR A 91 11.09 9.70 9.95
CA THR A 91 10.67 11.10 9.77
C THR A 91 10.18 11.74 11.07
N GLY A 92 10.45 13.05 11.18
CA GLY A 92 10.13 13.94 12.29
C GLY A 92 8.64 14.30 12.42
N SER A 93 8.32 14.83 13.59
CA SER A 93 7.00 15.13 14.14
C SER A 93 6.08 15.99 13.26
N GLU A 94 4.86 15.52 13.02
CA GLU A 94 3.58 16.23 13.21
C GLU A 94 2.41 15.24 12.93
N GLU A 95 1.39 15.19 13.80
CA GLU A 95 0.24 14.29 13.67
C GLU A 95 -0.85 14.93 12.80
N TYR A 96 -0.89 14.49 11.55
CA TYR A 96 -2.05 14.59 10.67
C TYR A 96 -2.20 13.25 9.95
N LEU A 97 -3.42 12.73 9.81
CA LEU A 97 -3.75 11.53 9.02
C LEU A 97 -3.58 11.82 7.51
N TRP A 98 -2.35 12.06 7.07
CA TRP A 98 -1.96 11.99 5.67
C TRP A 98 -1.58 10.54 5.35
N LEU A 99 -1.98 10.06 4.17
CA LEU A 99 -1.36 8.85 3.62
C LEU A 99 0.05 9.25 3.18
N ASP A 100 1.08 8.69 3.82
CA ASP A 100 2.48 9.05 3.58
C ASP A 100 2.91 8.68 2.15
N GLN A 101 2.28 7.66 1.57
CA GLN A 101 2.47 7.25 0.17
C GLN A 101 1.22 6.65 -0.46
N ILE A 102 1.00 6.94 -1.73
CA ILE A 102 0.00 6.33 -2.60
C ILE A 102 0.71 5.62 -3.76
N VAL A 103 0.78 4.29 -3.67
CA VAL A 103 1.29 3.44 -4.75
C VAL A 103 0.11 2.96 -5.59
N ILE A 104 0.19 3.10 -6.91
CA ILE A 104 -0.88 2.63 -7.81
C ILE A 104 -0.45 1.34 -8.47
N HIS A 105 -1.22 0.27 -8.25
CA HIS A 105 -1.04 -0.93 -9.04
C HIS A 105 -1.59 -0.69 -10.46
N VAL A 106 -0.70 -0.74 -11.44
CA VAL A 106 -0.96 -0.45 -12.86
C VAL A 106 -0.85 -1.71 -13.72
N GLY A 107 -0.75 -2.90 -13.11
CA GLY A 107 -0.71 -4.16 -13.83
C GLY A 107 -2.00 -4.46 -14.58
N ALA A 108 -1.87 -4.81 -15.85
CA ALA A 108 -2.94 -5.23 -16.73
C ALA A 108 -2.47 -6.40 -17.62
N LEU A 109 -3.40 -7.17 -18.18
CA LEU A 109 -3.06 -8.25 -19.13
C LEU A 109 -2.54 -7.69 -20.46
N SER A 110 -3.00 -6.49 -20.83
CA SER A 110 -2.50 -5.74 -21.98
C SER A 110 -1.33 -4.86 -21.56
N LEU A 111 -0.18 -5.02 -22.21
CA LEU A 111 0.99 -4.16 -21.98
C LEU A 111 0.64 -2.68 -22.21
N LYS A 112 -0.11 -2.40 -23.29
CA LYS A 112 -0.49 -1.03 -23.65
C LYS A 112 -1.33 -0.36 -22.55
N GLU A 113 -2.31 -1.08 -22.00
CA GLU A 113 -3.13 -0.56 -20.90
C GLU A 113 -2.28 -0.31 -19.65
N SER A 114 -1.35 -1.21 -19.34
CA SER A 114 -0.46 -1.06 -18.19
C SER A 114 0.45 0.19 -18.34
N GLN A 115 0.95 0.45 -19.55
CA GLN A 115 1.70 1.67 -19.88
C GLN A 115 0.84 2.94 -19.78
N GLU A 116 -0.40 2.93 -20.28
CA GLU A 116 -1.33 4.05 -20.16
C GLU A 116 -1.64 4.37 -18.69
N LEU A 117 -1.87 3.34 -17.87
CA LEU A 117 -2.08 3.48 -16.43
C LEU A 117 -0.84 4.01 -15.71
N ALA A 118 0.36 3.53 -16.06
CA ALA A 118 1.62 4.03 -15.52
C ALA A 118 1.84 5.52 -15.84
N GLN A 119 1.64 5.92 -17.10
CA GLN A 119 1.72 7.33 -17.50
C GLN A 119 0.69 8.18 -16.76
N HIS A 120 -0.53 7.66 -16.57
CA HIS A 120 -1.56 8.35 -15.81
C HIS A 120 -1.17 8.49 -14.33
N ALA A 121 -0.64 7.45 -13.69
CA ALA A 121 -0.16 7.49 -12.30
C ALA A 121 0.91 8.57 -12.10
N ALA A 122 1.85 8.69 -13.04
CA ALA A 122 2.84 9.77 -13.03
C ALA A 122 2.20 11.16 -13.18
N LYS A 123 1.22 11.32 -14.09
CA LYS A 123 0.52 12.60 -14.31
C LYS A 123 -0.26 13.08 -13.10
N ILE A 124 -0.83 12.18 -12.31
CA ILE A 124 -1.62 12.53 -11.12
C ILE A 124 -0.78 12.63 -9.85
N GLY A 125 0.54 12.44 -9.93
CA GLY A 125 1.45 12.57 -8.79
C GLY A 125 1.38 11.42 -7.79
N ALA A 126 1.20 10.18 -8.25
CA ALA A 126 1.35 9.01 -7.38
C ALA A 126 2.79 8.90 -6.85
N ASP A 127 2.98 8.34 -5.65
CA ASP A 127 4.30 8.16 -5.03
C ASP A 127 5.07 6.95 -5.57
N GLY A 128 4.39 6.08 -6.33
CA GLY A 128 4.97 4.92 -6.97
C GLY A 128 3.95 4.12 -7.78
N ILE A 129 4.46 3.17 -8.55
CA ILE A 129 3.65 2.22 -9.29
C ILE A 129 4.04 0.78 -8.94
N ALA A 130 3.07 -0.11 -9.04
CA ALA A 130 3.30 -1.53 -8.87
C ALA A 130 2.72 -2.36 -10.00
N VAL A 131 3.37 -3.47 -10.34
CA VAL A 131 2.97 -4.31 -11.48
C VAL A 131 3.01 -5.77 -11.11
N ILE A 132 1.89 -6.46 -11.29
CA ILE A 132 1.78 -7.92 -11.25
C ILE A 132 2.27 -8.54 -12.56
N ALA A 133 2.81 -9.75 -12.51
CA ALA A 133 3.12 -10.51 -13.72
C ALA A 133 1.84 -10.76 -14.56
N PRO A 134 1.86 -10.58 -15.88
CA PRO A 134 0.75 -10.96 -16.74
C PRO A 134 0.58 -12.49 -16.72
N PHE A 135 -0.66 -12.96 -16.61
CA PHE A 135 -0.96 -14.36 -16.29
C PHE A 135 -1.86 -15.08 -17.30
N PHE A 136 -2.38 -14.38 -18.32
CA PHE A 136 -3.14 -15.04 -19.38
C PHE A 136 -2.21 -15.85 -20.31
N LEU A 137 -1.20 -15.20 -20.88
CA LEU A 137 -0.06 -15.85 -21.51
C LEU A 137 1.14 -15.62 -20.61
N GLN A 138 1.47 -16.63 -19.82
CA GLN A 138 2.51 -16.51 -18.79
C GLN A 138 3.89 -16.32 -19.43
N PRO A 139 4.74 -15.45 -18.85
CA PRO A 139 6.14 -15.38 -19.25
C PRO A 139 6.82 -16.72 -18.98
N TRP A 140 7.50 -17.27 -19.98
CA TRP A 140 8.12 -18.60 -19.88
C TRP A 140 9.45 -18.60 -19.10
N ASN A 141 10.06 -17.42 -18.89
CA ASN A 141 11.28 -17.25 -18.10
C ASN A 141 11.35 -15.84 -17.49
N LYS A 142 12.34 -15.63 -16.60
CA LYS A 142 12.55 -14.36 -15.91
C LYS A 142 12.79 -13.18 -16.85
N ASP A 143 13.58 -13.36 -17.91
CA ASP A 143 13.95 -12.28 -18.83
C ASP A 143 12.75 -11.75 -19.62
N VAL A 144 11.82 -12.62 -20.01
CA VAL A 144 10.57 -12.22 -20.66
C VAL A 144 9.70 -11.41 -19.71
N LEU A 145 9.61 -11.81 -18.44
CA LEU A 145 8.89 -11.05 -17.43
C LEU A 145 9.56 -9.68 -17.19
N ILE A 146 10.89 -9.64 -17.03
CA ILE A 146 11.65 -8.40 -16.86
C ILE A 146 11.42 -7.46 -18.04
N ASN A 147 11.40 -7.96 -19.28
CA ASN A 147 11.11 -7.13 -20.45
C ASN A 147 9.71 -6.51 -20.39
N PHE A 148 8.68 -7.26 -19.99
CA PHE A 148 7.35 -6.69 -19.77
C PHE A 148 7.35 -5.60 -18.69
N LEU A 149 7.96 -5.90 -17.53
CA LEU A 149 8.01 -4.96 -16.40
C LEU A 149 8.78 -3.67 -16.77
N LYS A 150 9.88 -3.80 -17.52
CA LYS A 150 10.69 -2.70 -18.02
C LYS A 150 9.89 -1.76 -18.93
N GLU A 151 9.12 -2.30 -19.87
CA GLU A 151 8.28 -1.51 -20.76
C GLU A 151 7.20 -0.71 -20.01
N VAL A 152 6.67 -1.25 -18.91
CA VAL A 152 5.72 -0.52 -18.03
C VAL A 152 6.45 0.53 -17.18
N ALA A 153 7.58 0.18 -16.58
CA ALA A 153 8.38 1.10 -15.77
C ALA A 153 8.86 2.32 -16.59
N ALA A 154 9.28 2.10 -17.83
CA ALA A 154 9.71 3.16 -18.75
C ALA A 154 8.60 4.17 -19.08
N ALA A 155 7.34 3.79 -18.93
CA ALA A 155 6.19 4.68 -19.13
C ALA A 155 5.98 5.67 -17.96
N ALA A 156 6.62 5.43 -16.81
CA ALA A 156 6.65 6.32 -15.64
C ALA A 156 8.08 6.43 -15.07
N PRO A 157 9.04 6.99 -15.83
CA PRO A 157 10.48 6.84 -15.58
C PRO A 157 11.01 7.57 -14.34
N ALA A 158 10.19 8.39 -13.68
CA ALA A 158 10.54 9.08 -12.44
C ALA A 158 9.87 8.48 -11.19
N LEU A 159 8.94 7.53 -11.37
CA LEU A 159 8.23 6.93 -10.24
C LEU A 159 8.93 5.68 -9.73
N PRO A 160 9.03 5.50 -8.40
CA PRO A 160 9.37 4.22 -7.78
C PRO A 160 8.53 3.07 -8.35
N PHE A 161 9.20 2.00 -8.76
CA PHE A 161 8.58 0.81 -9.31
C PHE A 161 8.68 -0.36 -8.32
N TYR A 162 7.56 -1.03 -8.07
CA TYR A 162 7.48 -2.22 -7.24
C TYR A 162 6.97 -3.43 -8.02
N TYR A 163 7.62 -4.57 -7.88
CA TYR A 163 7.09 -5.82 -8.41
C TYR A 163 6.05 -6.41 -7.44
N TYR A 164 4.90 -6.82 -7.95
CA TYR A 164 3.88 -7.52 -7.18
C TYR A 164 3.93 -9.02 -7.49
N HIS A 165 4.56 -9.76 -6.60
CA HIS A 165 4.69 -11.21 -6.64
C HIS A 165 3.51 -11.87 -5.90
N ILE A 166 2.72 -12.69 -6.60
CA ILE A 166 1.56 -13.42 -6.05
C ILE A 166 1.25 -14.70 -6.86
N PRO A 167 2.14 -15.71 -6.82
CA PRO A 167 2.09 -16.89 -7.68
C PRO A 167 0.79 -17.70 -7.50
N ALA A 168 0.20 -17.70 -6.31
CA ALA A 168 -1.08 -18.38 -6.05
C ALA A 168 -2.23 -17.88 -6.95
N LEU A 169 -2.17 -16.63 -7.44
CA LEU A 169 -3.18 -16.07 -8.34
C LEU A 169 -2.71 -16.01 -9.80
N THR A 170 -1.43 -15.76 -10.04
CA THR A 170 -0.91 -15.63 -11.42
C THR A 170 -0.57 -16.98 -12.05
N GLY A 171 -0.24 -17.98 -11.23
CA GLY A 171 0.34 -19.25 -11.67
C GLY A 171 1.74 -19.13 -12.27
N VAL A 172 2.35 -17.95 -12.24
CA VAL A 172 3.69 -17.69 -12.80
C VAL A 172 4.74 -18.27 -11.86
N LYS A 173 5.54 -19.22 -12.38
CA LYS A 173 6.54 -19.98 -11.62
C LYS A 173 7.95 -19.38 -11.74
N ILE A 174 8.06 -18.08 -11.52
CA ILE A 174 9.34 -17.36 -11.49
C ILE A 174 9.52 -16.88 -10.06
N ARG A 175 10.60 -17.32 -9.40
CA ARG A 175 10.92 -16.92 -8.02
C ARG A 175 11.28 -15.44 -7.98
N ALA A 176 10.94 -14.79 -6.87
CA ALA A 176 11.16 -13.35 -6.73
C ALA A 176 12.66 -13.04 -6.64
N GLU A 177 13.45 -13.84 -5.94
CA GLU A 177 14.90 -13.65 -5.79
C GLU A 177 15.60 -13.66 -7.16
N GLU A 178 15.24 -14.61 -8.03
CA GLU A 178 15.82 -14.75 -9.36
C GLU A 178 15.51 -13.54 -10.25
N LEU A 179 14.34 -12.93 -10.05
CA LEU A 179 13.90 -11.72 -10.77
C LEU A 179 14.62 -10.47 -10.27
N LEU A 180 14.89 -10.39 -8.97
CA LEU A 180 15.54 -9.23 -8.35
C LEU A 180 17.05 -9.16 -8.66
N ASP A 181 17.68 -10.30 -8.92
CA ASP A 181 19.10 -10.37 -9.31
C ASP A 181 19.40 -9.49 -10.56
N GLY A 182 20.19 -8.43 -10.35
CA GLY A 182 20.54 -7.46 -11.39
C GLY A 182 19.37 -6.59 -11.91
N ILE A 183 18.23 -6.55 -11.20
CA ILE A 183 17.00 -5.92 -11.73
C ILE A 183 17.16 -4.43 -12.04
N GLN A 184 17.96 -3.69 -11.28
CA GLN A 184 18.18 -2.25 -11.49
C GLN A 184 18.93 -1.92 -12.78
N ASP A 185 19.74 -2.85 -13.31
CA ASP A 185 20.39 -2.68 -14.62
C ASP A 185 19.37 -2.68 -15.77
N LYS A 186 18.20 -3.29 -15.55
CA LYS A 186 17.10 -3.35 -16.51
C LYS A 186 15.99 -2.35 -16.20
N ILE A 187 15.73 -2.10 -14.92
CA ILE A 187 14.67 -1.24 -14.41
C ILE A 187 15.28 -0.29 -13.36
N PRO A 188 15.85 0.85 -13.79
CA PRO A 188 16.54 1.79 -12.87
C PRO A 188 15.62 2.37 -11.78
N THR A 189 14.31 2.41 -12.02
CA THR A 189 13.30 2.89 -11.07
C THR A 189 12.84 1.84 -10.06
N PHE A 190 13.37 0.61 -10.12
CA PHE A 190 12.98 -0.45 -9.19
C PHE A 190 13.35 -0.10 -7.75
N GLN A 191 12.36 -0.16 -6.86
CA GLN A 191 12.47 0.23 -5.45
C GLN A 191 11.92 -0.81 -4.48
N GLY A 192 11.37 -1.93 -4.95
CA GLY A 192 11.06 -3.03 -4.04
C GLY A 192 10.05 -4.05 -4.55
N LEU A 193 9.60 -4.84 -3.60
CA LEU A 193 8.84 -6.06 -3.80
C LEU A 193 7.65 -6.10 -2.85
N LYS A 194 6.45 -6.31 -3.40
CA LYS A 194 5.32 -6.83 -2.64
C LYS A 194 5.28 -8.35 -2.83
N PHE A 195 5.59 -9.09 -1.77
CA PHE A 195 5.68 -10.54 -1.77
C PHE A 195 4.47 -11.19 -1.09
N SER A 196 3.51 -11.65 -1.87
CA SER A 196 2.32 -12.38 -1.41
C SER A 196 2.45 -13.88 -1.71
N ASP A 197 3.45 -14.49 -1.07
CA ASP A 197 3.65 -15.95 -1.05
C ASP A 197 4.22 -16.37 0.33
N THR A 198 4.15 -17.66 0.63
CA THR A 198 4.58 -18.26 1.90
C THR A 198 5.98 -18.87 1.83
N ASP A 199 6.60 -18.93 0.64
CA ASP A 199 8.00 -19.36 0.49
C ASP A 199 8.95 -18.32 1.09
N LEU A 200 9.30 -18.52 2.37
CA LEU A 200 10.23 -17.67 3.09
C LEU A 200 11.70 -17.90 2.70
N LEU A 201 12.02 -18.97 1.98
CA LEU A 201 13.36 -19.12 1.40
C LEU A 201 13.52 -18.13 0.24
N ASP A 202 12.55 -18.06 -0.66
CA ASP A 202 12.54 -17.05 -1.74
C ASP A 202 12.54 -15.62 -1.17
N PHE A 203 11.62 -15.31 -0.24
CA PHE A 203 11.59 -13.99 0.39
C PHE A 203 12.89 -13.66 1.15
N GLY A 204 13.43 -14.61 1.91
CA GLY A 204 14.68 -14.42 2.65
C GLY A 204 15.87 -14.16 1.72
N GLN A 205 15.96 -14.87 0.59
CA GLN A 205 17.00 -14.62 -0.42
C GLN A 205 16.82 -13.25 -1.09
N CYS A 206 15.59 -12.79 -1.35
CA CYS A 206 15.34 -11.43 -1.82
C CYS A 206 15.97 -10.40 -0.88
N VAL A 207 15.74 -10.53 0.42
CA VAL A 207 16.28 -9.61 1.44
C VAL A 207 17.81 -9.70 1.52
N ASP A 208 18.36 -10.91 1.59
CA ASP A 208 19.78 -11.13 1.85
C ASP A 208 20.68 -10.72 0.69
N GLN A 209 20.30 -11.08 -0.54
CA GLN A 209 21.10 -10.82 -1.74
C GLN A 209 21.05 -9.34 -2.19
N ASN A 210 20.07 -8.57 -1.70
CA ASN A 210 19.85 -7.19 -2.12
C ASN A 210 20.01 -6.18 -0.96
N ARG A 211 20.82 -6.49 0.06
CA ARG A 211 21.03 -5.61 1.23
C ARG A 211 21.61 -4.24 0.91
N GLN A 212 22.34 -4.10 -0.20
CA GLN A 212 22.99 -2.84 -0.59
C GLN A 212 22.01 -1.89 -1.28
N GLN A 213 21.01 -2.47 -1.94
CA GLN A 213 19.93 -1.82 -2.64
C GLN A 213 18.86 -1.53 -1.59
N GLN A 214 18.54 -0.25 -1.35
CA GLN A 214 17.60 0.16 -0.30
C GLN A 214 16.13 -0.17 -0.66
N PHE A 215 15.87 -1.41 -1.05
CA PHE A 215 14.58 -1.89 -1.49
C PHE A 215 13.60 -2.04 -0.32
N ALA A 216 12.34 -1.76 -0.60
CA ALA A 216 11.24 -2.13 0.28
C ALA A 216 10.85 -3.60 0.05
N PHE A 217 11.16 -4.46 1.02
CA PHE A 217 10.64 -5.83 1.09
C PHE A 217 9.34 -5.82 1.87
N LEU A 218 8.21 -5.78 1.15
CA LEU A 218 6.87 -5.66 1.70
C LEU A 218 6.18 -7.01 1.65
N PHE A 219 5.88 -7.57 2.82
CA PHE A 219 5.26 -8.89 2.91
C PHE A 219 3.74 -8.81 2.81
N GLY A 220 3.12 -9.76 2.09
CA GLY A 220 1.72 -9.68 1.68
C GLY A 220 0.85 -10.85 2.11
N VAL A 221 1.26 -11.61 3.13
CA VAL A 221 0.47 -12.67 3.77
C VAL A 221 0.26 -12.32 5.25
N ASP A 222 -0.81 -11.57 5.51
CA ASP A 222 -1.11 -10.90 6.79
C ASP A 222 -1.14 -11.86 7.99
N GLU A 223 -1.69 -13.07 7.80
CA GLU A 223 -1.82 -14.10 8.83
C GLU A 223 -0.49 -14.69 9.30
N GLN A 224 0.62 -14.41 8.63
CA GLN A 224 1.95 -14.85 9.04
C GLN A 224 2.99 -13.73 8.98
N LEU A 225 2.58 -12.45 9.04
CA LEU A 225 3.49 -11.32 8.93
C LEU A 225 4.70 -11.38 9.88
N LEU A 226 4.50 -11.78 11.14
CA LEU A 226 5.59 -11.89 12.12
C LEU A 226 6.72 -12.83 11.67
N SER A 227 6.43 -13.89 10.92
CA SER A 227 7.47 -14.78 10.38
C SER A 227 8.30 -14.07 9.30
N ALA A 228 7.70 -13.20 8.49
CA ALA A 228 8.43 -12.40 7.53
C ALA A 228 9.22 -11.25 8.18
N LEU A 229 8.74 -10.69 9.29
CA LEU A 229 9.47 -9.66 10.05
C LEU A 229 10.82 -10.20 10.55
N VAL A 230 10.85 -11.42 11.08
CA VAL A 230 12.13 -12.05 11.50
C VAL A 230 13.05 -12.36 10.30
N MET A 231 12.49 -12.57 9.11
CA MET A 231 13.24 -12.74 7.86
C MET A 231 13.71 -11.41 7.25
N GLY A 232 13.41 -10.26 7.86
CA GLY A 232 13.88 -8.95 7.42
C GLY A 232 12.88 -8.14 6.58
N ALA A 233 11.59 -8.46 6.63
CA ALA A 233 10.56 -7.60 6.02
C ALA A 233 10.62 -6.16 6.56
N THR A 234 10.58 -5.20 5.64
CA THR A 234 10.62 -3.75 5.94
C THR A 234 9.24 -3.14 6.15
N GLY A 235 8.20 -3.92 5.87
CA GLY A 235 6.81 -3.53 5.93
C GLY A 235 5.89 -4.62 5.42
N ALA A 236 4.61 -4.28 5.31
CA ALA A 236 3.57 -5.18 4.87
C ALA A 236 2.53 -4.49 4.00
N VAL A 237 1.94 -5.20 3.04
CA VAL A 237 0.83 -4.70 2.21
C VAL A 237 -0.25 -5.76 2.12
N GLY A 238 -1.41 -5.47 2.71
CA GLY A 238 -2.36 -6.51 3.10
C GLY A 238 -3.78 -5.98 3.27
N SER A 239 -4.75 -6.87 3.06
CA SER A 239 -6.17 -6.50 3.09
C SER A 239 -6.67 -6.24 4.51
N THR A 240 -6.11 -6.94 5.50
CA THR A 240 -6.57 -6.87 6.89
C THR A 240 -6.24 -5.53 7.54
N TYR A 241 -5.21 -4.83 7.08
CA TYR A 241 -4.77 -3.55 7.66
C TYR A 241 -5.82 -2.44 7.54
N ASN A 242 -6.80 -2.59 6.63
CA ASN A 242 -7.93 -1.68 6.53
C ASN A 242 -8.79 -1.65 7.81
N TYR A 243 -8.91 -2.77 8.54
CA TYR A 243 -9.76 -2.89 9.73
C TYR A 243 -9.04 -3.46 10.96
N LEU A 244 -7.85 -4.06 10.79
CA LEU A 244 -6.97 -4.52 11.88
C LEU A 244 -5.67 -3.71 11.97
N GLY A 245 -5.53 -2.60 11.23
CA GLY A 245 -4.29 -1.81 11.18
C GLY A 245 -3.77 -1.39 12.56
N LYS A 246 -4.66 -0.97 13.47
CA LYS A 246 -4.29 -0.65 14.87
C LYS A 246 -3.68 -1.85 15.60
N LYS A 247 -4.28 -3.04 15.46
CA LYS A 247 -3.78 -4.27 16.10
C LYS A 247 -2.45 -4.72 15.49
N THR A 248 -2.33 -4.63 14.17
CA THR A 248 -1.08 -4.95 13.48
C THR A 248 0.03 -3.98 13.88
N ASN A 249 -0.25 -2.69 14.04
CA ASN A 249 0.74 -1.72 14.54
C ASN A 249 1.23 -2.05 15.95
N GLN A 250 0.37 -2.52 16.86
CA GLN A 250 0.81 -3.00 18.18
C GLN A 250 1.81 -4.16 18.07
N MET A 251 1.59 -5.09 17.14
CA MET A 251 2.53 -6.18 16.85
C MET A 251 3.86 -5.65 16.32
N LEU A 252 3.81 -4.72 15.34
CA LEU A 252 4.99 -4.13 14.73
C LEU A 252 5.83 -3.32 15.74
N GLU A 253 5.16 -2.56 16.62
CA GLU A 253 5.82 -1.84 17.71
C GLU A 253 6.44 -2.77 18.75
N ALA A 254 5.75 -3.86 19.12
CA ALA A 254 6.30 -4.86 20.03
C ALA A 254 7.54 -5.52 19.42
N PHE A 255 7.50 -5.86 18.13
CA PHE A 255 8.65 -6.39 17.41
C PHE A 255 9.84 -5.42 17.38
N GLU A 256 9.60 -4.13 17.09
CA GLU A 256 10.65 -3.10 17.09
C GLU A 256 11.27 -2.90 18.48
N ARG A 257 10.46 -2.97 19.55
CA ARG A 257 10.93 -2.94 20.95
C ARG A 257 11.59 -4.25 21.40
N LYS A 258 11.73 -5.25 20.51
CA LYS A 258 12.24 -6.60 20.81
C LYS A 258 11.41 -7.37 21.85
N ASP A 259 10.15 -7.00 22.05
CA ASP A 259 9.18 -7.76 22.82
C ASP A 259 8.51 -8.81 21.91
N PHE A 260 9.29 -9.85 21.59
CA PHE A 260 8.87 -10.89 20.66
C PHE A 260 7.70 -11.72 21.21
N SER A 261 7.59 -11.85 22.54
CA SER A 261 6.46 -12.54 23.18
C SER A 261 5.15 -11.81 22.96
N SER A 262 5.12 -10.48 23.16
CA SER A 262 3.93 -9.67 22.87
C SER A 262 3.63 -9.62 21.37
N ALA A 263 4.65 -9.49 20.52
CA ALA A 263 4.47 -9.54 19.06
C ALA A 263 3.82 -10.87 18.63
N LEU A 264 4.29 -11.99 19.16
CA LEU A 264 3.73 -13.31 18.89
C LEU A 264 2.29 -13.44 19.40
N ASN A 265 1.98 -12.92 20.58
CA ASN A 265 0.61 -12.91 21.09
C ASN A 265 -0.33 -12.11 20.18
N HIS A 266 0.11 -10.93 19.70
CA HIS A 266 -0.66 -10.14 18.75
C HIS A 266 -0.86 -10.88 17.40
N GLN A 267 0.18 -11.53 16.86
CA GLN A 267 0.05 -12.37 15.66
C GLN A 267 -0.97 -13.49 15.88
N PHE A 268 -0.96 -14.16 17.04
CA PHE A 268 -1.93 -15.20 17.35
C PHE A 268 -3.37 -14.67 17.45
N CYS A 269 -3.58 -13.49 18.05
CA CYS A 269 -4.91 -12.85 18.05
C CYS A 269 -5.40 -12.60 16.61
N ILE A 270 -4.54 -12.07 15.74
CA ILE A 270 -4.85 -11.82 14.32
C ILE A 270 -5.15 -13.15 13.61
N GLN A 271 -4.32 -14.18 13.80
CA GLN A 271 -4.52 -15.52 13.23
C GLN A 271 -5.82 -16.18 13.69
N ARG A 272 -6.23 -16.03 14.95
CA ARG A 272 -7.50 -16.58 15.45
C ARG A 272 -8.70 -16.01 14.70
N PHE A 273 -8.64 -14.75 14.28
CA PHE A 273 -9.67 -14.14 13.45
C PHE A 273 -9.56 -14.62 12.00
N ILE A 274 -8.39 -14.51 11.38
CA ILE A 274 -8.20 -14.85 9.95
C ILE A 274 -8.49 -16.34 9.70
N ASN A 275 -7.95 -17.24 10.52
CA ASN A 275 -8.21 -18.68 10.40
C ASN A 275 -9.70 -19.02 10.59
N PHE A 276 -10.42 -18.26 11.42
CA PHE A 276 -11.87 -18.43 11.58
C PHE A 276 -12.61 -18.07 10.29
N VAL A 277 -12.36 -16.90 9.71
CA VAL A 277 -13.04 -16.49 8.47
C VAL A 277 -12.60 -17.30 7.25
N VAL A 278 -11.33 -17.75 7.19
CA VAL A 278 -10.82 -18.64 6.13
C VAL A 278 -11.63 -19.93 6.06
N LYS A 279 -11.95 -20.54 7.22
CA LYS A 279 -12.80 -21.75 7.29
C LYS A 279 -14.23 -21.52 6.79
N LEU A 280 -14.71 -20.28 6.78
CA LEU A 280 -16.03 -19.90 6.27
C LEU A 280 -16.01 -19.50 4.78
N GLY A 281 -14.85 -19.53 4.14
CA GLY A 281 -14.64 -19.00 2.78
C GLY A 281 -14.35 -17.51 2.81
N PHE A 282 -13.06 -17.16 2.88
CA PHE A 282 -12.60 -15.77 2.97
C PHE A 282 -11.98 -15.28 1.66
N GLY A 283 -12.49 -14.16 1.17
CA GLY A 283 -11.97 -13.47 0.00
C GLY A 283 -12.35 -12.00 -0.02
N VAL A 284 -12.41 -11.43 -1.23
CA VAL A 284 -12.68 -10.00 -1.45
C VAL A 284 -14.03 -9.59 -0.87
N SER A 285 -15.07 -10.34 -1.20
CA SER A 285 -16.45 -10.01 -0.83
C SER A 285 -16.61 -9.93 0.67
N GLN A 286 -15.99 -10.87 1.36
CA GLN A 286 -15.91 -10.95 2.82
C GLN A 286 -15.11 -9.78 3.39
N THR A 287 -13.97 -9.44 2.78
CA THR A 287 -13.17 -8.27 3.17
C THR A 287 -13.98 -6.98 3.08
N LYS A 288 -14.74 -6.77 1.99
CA LYS A 288 -15.63 -5.59 1.85
C LYS A 288 -16.71 -5.55 2.93
N ALA A 289 -17.31 -6.70 3.24
CA ALA A 289 -18.34 -6.80 4.27
C ALA A 289 -17.78 -6.50 5.67
N ILE A 290 -16.63 -7.08 6.03
CA ILE A 290 -15.95 -6.83 7.30
C ILE A 290 -15.54 -5.35 7.41
N MET A 291 -15.00 -4.75 6.35
CA MET A 291 -14.65 -3.33 6.39
C MET A 291 -15.88 -2.43 6.54
N THR A 292 -17.01 -2.77 5.89
CA THR A 292 -18.29 -2.06 6.10
C THR A 292 -18.72 -2.14 7.56
N LEU A 293 -18.64 -3.34 8.14
CA LEU A 293 -19.01 -3.60 9.53
C LEU A 293 -18.12 -2.83 10.52
N VAL A 294 -16.80 -2.90 10.37
CA VAL A 294 -15.85 -2.33 11.34
C VAL A 294 -15.77 -0.81 11.24
N SER A 295 -15.80 -0.26 10.02
CA SER A 295 -15.61 1.19 9.81
C SER A 295 -16.91 1.99 9.74
N GLY A 296 -18.05 1.33 9.53
CA GLY A 296 -19.31 1.99 9.19
C GLY A 296 -19.35 2.65 7.81
N ILE A 297 -18.25 2.58 7.03
CA ILE A 297 -18.19 3.17 5.69
C ILE A 297 -18.86 2.20 4.70
N PRO A 298 -19.84 2.64 3.90
CA PRO A 298 -20.56 1.75 2.99
C PRO A 298 -19.70 1.40 1.78
N MET A 299 -19.14 0.20 1.79
CA MET A 299 -18.18 -0.23 0.78
C MET A 299 -18.82 -0.73 -0.53
N GLY A 300 -20.13 -0.94 -0.50
CA GLY A 300 -20.92 -1.47 -1.61
C GLY A 300 -20.62 -2.94 -1.92
N PRO A 301 -21.41 -3.55 -2.83
CA PRO A 301 -21.19 -4.93 -3.26
C PRO A 301 -19.85 -5.08 -4.01
N PRO A 302 -19.30 -6.30 -4.09
CA PRO A 302 -18.26 -6.60 -5.06
C PRO A 302 -18.85 -6.62 -6.48
N ARG A 303 -18.00 -6.48 -7.50
CA ARG A 303 -18.41 -6.67 -8.90
C ARG A 303 -18.28 -8.15 -9.27
N LEU A 304 -19.13 -8.63 -10.18
CA LEU A 304 -18.96 -9.95 -10.80
C LEU A 304 -17.54 -10.11 -11.38
N PRO A 305 -16.95 -11.31 -11.33
CA PRO A 305 -17.56 -12.61 -11.00
C PRO A 305 -17.69 -12.91 -9.49
N LEU A 306 -17.33 -11.98 -8.61
CA LEU A 306 -17.47 -12.17 -7.17
C LEU A 306 -18.93 -12.04 -6.72
N GLN A 307 -19.31 -12.85 -5.74
CA GLN A 307 -20.63 -12.79 -5.11
C GLN A 307 -20.57 -12.02 -3.79
N LYS A 308 -21.61 -11.27 -3.46
CA LYS A 308 -21.74 -10.59 -2.15
C LYS A 308 -21.62 -11.60 -1.01
N ALA A 309 -20.93 -11.23 0.07
CA ALA A 309 -20.89 -12.04 1.28
C ALA A 309 -22.30 -12.25 1.87
N SER A 310 -22.55 -13.44 2.43
CA SER A 310 -23.82 -13.75 3.07
C SER A 310 -23.97 -12.97 4.39
N ARG A 311 -25.22 -12.82 4.82
CA ARG A 311 -25.51 -12.24 6.13
C ARG A 311 -24.91 -13.10 7.26
N GLU A 312 -25.07 -14.41 7.16
CA GLU A 312 -24.49 -15.37 8.10
C GLU A 312 -22.97 -15.21 8.26
N PHE A 313 -22.23 -15.03 7.15
CA PHE A 313 -20.79 -14.76 7.23
C PHE A 313 -20.51 -13.47 8.02
N THR A 314 -21.27 -12.41 7.75
CA THR A 314 -21.07 -11.10 8.37
C THR A 314 -21.35 -11.15 9.88
N ASP A 315 -22.45 -11.79 10.27
CA ASP A 315 -22.85 -11.96 11.68
C ASP A 315 -21.81 -12.80 12.44
N ASN A 316 -21.31 -13.89 11.83
CA ASN A 316 -20.25 -14.72 12.39
C ASN A 316 -18.92 -13.97 12.53
N ALA A 317 -18.54 -13.17 11.53
CA ALA A 317 -17.34 -12.35 11.58
C ALA A 317 -17.43 -11.27 12.68
N GLU A 318 -18.59 -10.63 12.84
CA GLU A 318 -18.86 -9.64 13.90
C GLU A 318 -18.70 -10.27 15.29
N ALA A 319 -19.37 -11.41 15.53
CA ALA A 319 -19.27 -12.12 16.79
C ALA A 319 -17.82 -12.50 17.10
N LYS A 320 -17.06 -12.93 16.08
CA LYS A 320 -15.65 -13.28 16.25
C LYS A 320 -14.78 -12.07 16.58
N LEU A 321 -14.97 -10.94 15.89
CA LEU A 321 -14.24 -9.69 16.15
C LEU A 321 -14.47 -9.21 17.59
N LYS A 322 -15.72 -9.24 18.08
CA LYS A 322 -16.07 -8.90 19.46
C LYS A 322 -15.40 -9.85 20.47
N SER A 323 -15.40 -11.16 20.20
CA SER A 323 -14.78 -12.15 21.09
C SER A 323 -13.25 -12.00 21.24
N LEU A 324 -12.61 -11.23 20.35
CA LEU A 324 -11.17 -10.97 20.33
C LEU A 324 -10.82 -9.52 20.68
N ASP A 325 -11.80 -8.74 21.14
CA ASP A 325 -11.67 -7.30 21.45
C ASP A 325 -11.14 -6.47 20.27
N PHE A 326 -11.45 -6.88 19.03
CA PHE A 326 -11.13 -6.11 17.82
C PHE A 326 -12.22 -5.10 17.46
N LEU A 327 -13.39 -5.23 18.05
CA LEU A 327 -14.52 -4.31 17.93
C LEU A 327 -15.08 -4.09 19.33
N SER A 328 -15.12 -2.85 19.82
CA SER A 328 -15.65 -2.60 21.16
C SER A 328 -17.18 -2.67 21.16
N PHE A 329 -17.79 -3.01 22.31
CA PHE A 329 -19.25 -2.98 22.48
C PHE A 329 -19.84 -1.56 22.37
N THR A 330 -19.02 -0.53 22.59
CA THR A 330 -19.37 0.89 22.54
C THR A 330 -19.41 1.47 21.13
N ASP A 331 -18.64 0.91 20.18
CA ASP A 331 -18.55 1.43 18.80
C ASP A 331 -19.83 1.24 17.96
N LEU A 332 -20.78 0.43 18.43
CA LEU A 332 -21.99 0.09 17.68
C LEU A 332 -23.24 0.87 18.08
N LYS A 333 -23.23 1.55 19.24
CA LYS A 333 -24.45 2.21 19.76
C LYS A 333 -24.46 3.70 19.62
N ASP A 334 -23.32 4.38 19.68
CA ASP A 334 -23.29 5.83 19.64
C ASP A 334 -22.15 6.29 18.72
N GLY A 335 -22.50 7.10 17.71
CA GLY A 335 -21.53 7.78 16.85
C GLY A 335 -20.75 8.87 17.59
N ASN A 336 -20.17 8.54 18.75
CA ASN A 336 -19.42 9.44 19.59
C ASN A 336 -18.16 8.73 20.10
N LEU A 337 -17.02 9.15 19.57
CA LEU A 337 -15.69 8.79 20.05
C LEU A 337 -15.43 9.56 21.35
N GLU A 338 -15.55 8.90 22.50
CA GLU A 338 -14.81 9.33 23.70
C GLU A 338 -13.81 8.25 24.13
N ALA A 339 -12.67 8.73 24.59
CA ALA A 339 -11.39 8.05 24.65
C ALA A 339 -11.31 6.98 25.77
N CYS A 340 -10.64 5.86 25.47
CA CYS A 340 -10.18 4.94 26.51
C CYS A 340 -8.88 5.44 27.15
N SER A 341 -8.92 5.56 28.48
CA SER A 341 -7.80 5.59 29.43
C SER A 341 -7.05 4.28 29.50
#